data_AF-A0AAV3XPX5-F1
#
_entry.id   AF-A0AAV3XPX5-F1
#
_cell.length_a   1.000
_cell.length_b   1.000
_cell.length_c   1.000
_cell.angle_alpha   90.00
_cell.angle_beta   90.00
_cell.angle_gamma   90.00
#
_symmetry.space_group_name_H-M   'P 1'
#
loop_
_entity.id
_entity.type
_entity.pdbx_description
1 polymer ?
#
loop_
_entity_poly.entity_id
_entity_poly.type
_entity_poly.pdbx_seq_one_letter_code
_entity_poly.pdbx_strand_id
1 'polypeptide(L)' 'MSIILTPEQEQLIQAQLASGGYTNISEVITDALRLLEKRNQYNLWVEEVRAKIDIAAAQLDRGEGVDGETAIAQIGAKFP' A
#
# COMPACT_ATOMS: atom_id res chain seq x y z
N MET A 1 0.12 -15.30 -24.30
CA MET A 1 -0.11 -13.86 -24.59
C MET A 1 1.24 -13.27 -24.97
N SER A 2 1.31 -12.52 -26.08
CA SER A 2 2.56 -11.83 -26.48
C SER A 2 2.45 -10.38 -26.06
N ILE A 3 3.51 -9.86 -25.42
CA ILE A 3 3.60 -8.49 -24.94
C ILE A 3 4.72 -7.83 -25.74
N ILE A 4 4.47 -6.66 -26.31
CA ILE A 4 5.49 -5.90 -27.03
C ILE A 4 6.07 -4.90 -26.04
N LEU A 5 7.39 -4.98 -25.84
CA LEU A 5 8.13 -4.07 -24.98
C LEU A 5 8.64 -2.89 -25.79
N THR A 6 8.70 -1.70 -25.18
CA THR A 6 9.43 -0.58 -25.78
C THR A 6 10.93 -0.76 -25.60
N PRO A 7 11.78 -0.12 -26.44
CA PRO A 7 13.22 -0.20 -26.28
C PRO A 7 13.70 0.21 -24.87
N GLU A 8 13.04 1.19 -24.24
CA GLU A 8 13.38 1.60 -22.87
C GLU A 8 13.06 0.51 -21.85
N GLN A 9 11.94 -0.19 -22.00
CA GLN A 9 11.56 -1.30 -21.12
C GLN A 9 12.53 -2.48 -21.25
N GLU A 10 12.96 -2.79 -22.49
CA GLU A 10 13.98 -3.81 -22.73
C GLU A 10 15.30 -3.44 -22.06
N GLN A 11 15.77 -2.20 -22.19
CA GLN A 11 16.99 -1.74 -21.52
C GLN A 11 16.91 -1.86 -20.00
N LEU A 12 15.78 -1.49 -19.40
CA LEU A 12 15.56 -1.65 -17.96
C LEU A 12 15.62 -3.11 -17.54
N ILE A 13 14.96 -4.01 -18.28
CA ILE A 13 14.98 -5.45 -17.99
C ILE A 13 16.40 -5.99 -18.12
N GLN A 14 17.14 -5.61 -19.16
CA GLN A 14 18.54 -6.04 -19.35
C GLN A 14 19.45 -5.56 -18.22
N ALA A 15 19.27 -4.31 -17.74
CA ALA A 15 20.01 -3.81 -16.59
C ALA A 15 19.70 -4.60 -15.31
N GLN A 16 18.44 -4.99 -15.09
CA GLN A 16 18.05 -5.82 -13.94
C GLN A 16 18.65 -7.23 -14.02
N LEU A 17 18.69 -7.83 -15.21
CA LEU A 17 19.35 -9.13 -15.40
C LEU A 17 20.86 -9.03 -15.19
N ALA A 18 21.49 -7.98 -15.72
CA ALA A 18 22.93 -7.73 -15.57
C ALA A 18 23.34 -7.48 -14.10
N SER A 19 22.41 -7.02 -13.25
CA SER A 19 22.66 -6.87 -11.81
C SER A 19 22.88 -8.20 -11.08
N GLY A 20 22.53 -9.33 -11.70
CA GLY A 20 22.61 -10.67 -11.10
C GLY A 20 21.48 -11.01 -10.14
N GLY A 21 20.54 -10.09 -9.90
CA GLY A 21 19.39 -10.33 -9.01
C GLY A 21 18.26 -11.17 -9.63
N TYR A 22 18.32 -11.43 -10.94
CA TYR A 22 17.27 -12.10 -11.70
C TYR A 22 17.84 -13.07 -12.71
N THR A 23 17.21 -14.24 -12.86
CA THR A 23 17.70 -15.31 -13.75
C THR A 23 17.11 -15.21 -15.15
N ASN A 24 15.93 -14.59 -15.28
CA ASN A 24 15.22 -14.46 -16.56
C ASN A 24 14.26 -13.27 -16.55
N ILE A 25 13.81 -12.88 -17.74
CA ILE A 25 12.89 -11.74 -17.95
C ILE A 25 11.57 -11.93 -17.19
N SER A 26 11.05 -13.16 -17.12
CA SER A 26 9.78 -13.46 -16.48
C SER A 26 9.78 -13.18 -14.98
N GLU A 27 10.90 -13.40 -14.29
CA GLU A 27 11.08 -13.03 -12.88
C GLU A 27 11.01 -11.51 -12.69
N VAL A 28 11.70 -10.74 -13.53
CA VAL A 28 11.68 -9.27 -13.49
C VAL A 28 10.25 -8.75 -13.68
N ILE A 29 9.53 -9.29 -14.67
CA ILE A 29 8.14 -8.89 -14.96
C ILE A 29 7.22 -9.28 -13.80
N THR A 30 7.40 -10.48 -13.23
CA THR A 30 6.58 -10.96 -12.10
C THR A 30 6.73 -10.04 -10.88
N ASP A 31 7.96 -9.65 -10.56
CA ASP A 31 8.21 -8.73 -9.45
C ASP A 31 7.69 -7.32 -9.73
N ALA A 32 7.84 -6.82 -10.95
CA ALA A 32 7.27 -5.52 -11.35
C ALA A 32 5.74 -5.50 -11.20
N LEU A 33 5.06 -6.57 -11.63
CA LEU A 33 3.60 -6.69 -11.47
C LEU A 33 3.18 -6.83 -10.01
N ARG A 34 3.95 -7.56 -9.19
CA ARG A 34 3.72 -7.66 -7.75
C ARG A 34 3.87 -6.30 -7.06
N LEU A 35 4.86 -5.51 -7.44
CA LEU A 35 5.04 -4.14 -6.94
C LEU A 35 3.87 -3.24 -7.36
N LEU A 36 3.39 -3.37 -8.60
CA LEU A 36 2.21 -2.65 -9.08
C LEU A 36 0.96 -3.01 -8.27
N GLU A 37 0.73 -4.29 -7.99
CA GLU A 37 -0.37 -4.76 -7.17
C GLU A 37 -0.30 -4.18 -5.74
N LYS A 38 0.87 -4.26 -5.09
CA LYS A 38 1.08 -3.66 -3.76
C LYS A 38 0.80 -2.16 -3.74
N ARG A 39 1.24 -1.44 -4.77
CA ARG A 39 0.96 0.00 -4.91
C ARG A 39 -0.55 0.26 -5.02
N ASN A 40 -1.26 -0.55 -5.81
CA ASN A 40 -2.71 -0.38 -5.97
C ASN A 40 -3.45 -0.67 -4.65
N GLN A 41 -3.04 -1.72 -3.92
CA GLN A 41 -3.58 -2.02 -2.58
C GLN A 41 -3.30 -0.87 -1.59
N TYR A 42 -2.09 -0.32 -1.61
CA TYR A 42 -1.75 0.84 -0.79
C TYR A 42 -2.62 2.05 -1.11
N ASN A 43 -2.87 2.34 -2.39
CA ASN A 43 -3.73 3.45 -2.80
C ASN A 43 -5.17 3.26 -2.31
N LEU A 44 -5.71 2.05 -2.39
CA LEU A 44 -7.03 1.74 -1.83
C LEU A 44 -7.07 1.99 -0.31
N TRP A 45 -6.05 1.51 0.40
CA TRP A 45 -5.93 1.74 1.84
C TRP A 45 -5.84 3.24 2.19
N VAL A 46 -5.11 4.04 1.41
CA VAL A 46 -5.02 5.49 1.61
C VAL A 46 -6.40 6.15 1.50
N GLU A 47 -7.19 5.79 0.49
CA GLU A 47 -8.54 6.34 0.31
C GLU A 47 -9.47 5.93 1.46
N GLU A 48 -9.40 4.67 1.91
CA GLU A 48 -10.16 4.20 3.07
C GLU A 48 -9.78 4.95 4.36
N VAL A 49 -8.48 5.19 4.58
CA VAL A 49 -8.00 5.91 5.76
C VAL A 49 -8.42 7.37 5.71
N ARG A 50 -8.35 8.02 4.54
CA ARG A 50 -8.84 9.39 4.36
C ARG A 50 -10.31 9.51 4.74
N ALA A 51 -11.15 8.61 4.23
CA ALA A 51 -12.58 8.59 4.58
C ALA A 51 -12.80 8.43 6.10
N LYS A 52 -12.02 7.57 6.77
CA LYS A 52 -12.09 7.40 8.23
C LYS A 52 -11.62 8.65 8.99
N ILE A 53 -10.60 9.34 8.50
CA ILE A 53 -10.12 10.59 9.09
C ILE A 53 -11.19 11.67 8.98
N ASP A 54 -11.84 11.81 7.82
CA ASP A 54 -12.90 12.80 7.62
C ASP A 54 -14.09 12.57 8.57
N ILE A 55 -14.49 11.30 8.74
CA ILE A 55 -15.52 10.91 9.72
C ILE A 55 -15.07 11.26 11.14
N ALA A 56 -13.85 10.90 11.52
CA ALA A 56 -13.32 11.16 12.87
C ALA A 56 -13.22 12.68 13.15
N ALA A 57 -12.77 13.47 12.17
CA ALA A 57 -12.73 14.93 12.28
C ALA A 57 -14.13 15.50 12.52
N ALA A 58 -15.13 15.06 11.74
CA ALA A 58 -16.52 15.49 11.94
C ALA A 58 -17.09 15.08 13.30
N GLN A 59 -16.68 13.92 13.86
CA GLN A 59 -17.06 13.50 15.21
C GLN A 59 -16.45 14.43 16.27
N LEU A 60 -15.17 14.79 16.12
CA LEU A 60 -14.50 15.72 17.03
C LEU A 60 -15.15 17.12 16.99
N ASP A 61 -15.51 17.62 15.81
CA ASP A 61 -16.22 18.90 15.66
C ASP A 61 -17.58 18.90 16.37
N ARG A 62 -18.23 17.74 16.51
CA ARG A 62 -19.47 17.57 17.28
C ARG A 62 -19.25 17.35 18.78
N GLY A 63 -18.01 17.33 19.24
CA GLY A 63 -17.65 17.07 20.64
C GLY A 63 -17.78 15.61 21.06
N GLU A 64 -17.80 14.67 20.11
CA GLU A 64 -17.90 13.23 20.38
C GLU A 64 -16.55 12.58 20.73
N GLY A 65 -15.48 13.39 20.83
CA GLY A 65 -14.17 12.96 21.30
C GLY A 65 -14.21 12.50 22.77
N VAL A 66 -13.38 11.52 23.10
CA VAL A 66 -13.16 11.06 24.48
C VAL A 66 -11.74 11.38 24.93
N ASP A 67 -11.57 11.61 26.22
CA ASP A 67 -10.24 11.79 26.82
C ASP A 67 -9.37 10.54 26.63
N GLY A 68 -8.06 10.76 26.42
CA GLY A 68 -7.12 9.70 26.08
C GLY A 68 -6.94 8.65 27.18
N GLU A 69 -6.91 9.06 28.45
CA GLU A 69 -6.81 8.13 29.58
C GLU A 69 -8.07 7.27 29.68
N THR A 70 -9.23 7.90 29.46
CA THR A 70 -10.52 7.23 29.42
C THR A 70 -10.58 6.20 28.28
N ALA A 71 -10.09 6.55 27.08
CA ALA A 71 -10.07 5.64 25.94
C ALA A 71 -9.20 4.40 26.20
N ILE A 72 -8.00 4.59 26.76
CA ILE A 72 -7.08 3.49 27.09
C ILE A 72 -7.70 2.53 28.11
N ALA A 73 -8.33 3.07 29.17
CA ALA A 73 -9.02 2.26 30.17
C ALA A 73 -10.15 1.42 29.56
N GLN A 74 -10.96 2.01 28.66
CA GLN A 74 -12.04 1.30 27.98
C GLN A 74 -11.53 0.19 27.05
N ILE A 75 -10.45 0.43 26.30
CA ILE A 75 -9.83 -0.58 25.42
C ILE A 75 -9.30 -1.75 26.26
N GLY A 76 -8.55 -1.46 27.33
CA GLY A 76 -8.01 -2.51 28.22
C GLY A 76 -9.10 -3.35 28.88
N ALA A 77 -10.21 -2.73 29.28
CA ALA A 77 -11.36 -3.47 29.84
C ALA A 77 -12.09 -4.34 28.81
N LYS A 78 -11.99 -4.02 27.51
CA LYS A 78 -12.67 -4.73 26.42
C LYS A 78 -11.90 -5.93 25.90
N PHE A 79 -10.59 -5.98 26.12
CA PHE A 79 -9.71 -7.06 25.66
C PHE A 79 -8.85 -7.58 26.84
N PRO A 80 -9.40 -8.48 27.69
CA PRO A 80 -8.69 -9.04 28.84
C PRO A 80 -7.55 -10.00 28.47
#